data_AF-A0A8K0GG17-F1
#
_entry.id   AF-A0A8K0GG17-F1
#
_cell.length_a   1.000
_cell.length_b   1.000
_cell.length_c   1.000
_cell.angle_alpha   90.00
_cell.angle_beta   90.00
_cell.angle_gamma   90.00
#
_symmetry.space_group_name_H-M   'P 1'
#
loop_
_entity.id
_entity.type
_entity.pdbx_description
1 polymer ?
#
loop_
_entity_poly.entity_id
_entity_poly.type
_entity_poly.pdbx_seq_one_letter_code
_entity_poly.pdbx_strand_id
1 'polypeptide(L)'
;MSIDKVLKARAKTVDTSPEIKTSSGILKLLCGTAINNSNNKNPSANRYDKSLKLFCSSLFLLCGRLVYQTIQKILPNSIPLISTIQRSLRSNDRILEGEIRLPQLKDFLLERVYPLKVWISEDQTRINYIENEAKKLDIVVEGFSSDGDSRILKSMKMKSVMPCAKDDKLFECFQANYECNRPITIQDTIHISTKLRNRLLSPSIILPMRGYLVSVSYLRILMETVSKDKHLLTQTDINPLDQMNFKSIEKIVQKHVSDLLKQNVIDSDATVVYLKITRYILESFTDKNISAQKRIYKIWFSILFLKIWKYWLAQKDDYSTSENFITNNCYNCIELNAYGLILLIRKMKQEDNEDLFMPWFMNSQTREKLFRTLRLMTTAFSTVVNFTMLDVVRRLSRINFLNEATTDLSTYLPKCIEYLMVKKSFPDKRSVIYLQHGILASSADWVLPDPRKGFAYIPADFGHDVLMSNVRGTRYSRKHTYLDPERHSLQFWDFSWHEIGVIHIPTMIYYIINKTNENKLFYIRRSQ
;
A
#
# COMPACT_ATOMS: atom_id res chain seq x y z
N MET A 1 -44.09 -33.98 -13.98
CA MET A 1 -44.68 -32.65 -14.24
C MET A 1 -43.62 -31.79 -14.92
N SER A 2 -43.77 -31.43 -16.20
CA SER A 2 -42.73 -30.69 -16.92
C SER A 2 -42.62 -29.24 -16.45
N ILE A 3 -41.39 -28.73 -16.45
CA ILE A 3 -40.97 -27.37 -16.04
C ILE A 3 -41.78 -26.26 -16.73
N ASP A 4 -42.33 -26.54 -17.93
CA ASP A 4 -43.20 -25.61 -18.66
C ASP A 4 -44.51 -25.26 -17.95
N LYS A 5 -45.06 -26.15 -17.12
CA LYS A 5 -46.30 -25.85 -16.36
C LYS A 5 -46.03 -24.89 -15.20
N VAL A 6 -44.83 -24.92 -14.61
CA VAL A 6 -44.44 -24.01 -13.52
C VAL A 6 -44.13 -22.60 -14.05
N LEU A 7 -43.55 -22.50 -15.25
CA LEU A 7 -43.27 -21.22 -15.89
C LEU A 7 -44.53 -20.51 -16.39
N LYS A 8 -45.54 -21.24 -16.90
CA LYS A 8 -46.82 -20.65 -17.32
C LYS A 8 -47.69 -20.19 -16.14
N ALA A 9 -47.56 -20.80 -14.96
CA ALA A 9 -48.31 -20.40 -13.76
C ALA A 9 -47.83 -19.05 -13.18
N ARG A 10 -46.55 -18.69 -13.36
CA ARG A 10 -45.99 -17.40 -12.88
C ARG A 10 -46.22 -16.22 -13.83
N ALA A 11 -46.69 -16.46 -15.06
CA ALA A 11 -46.93 -15.40 -16.04
C ALA A 11 -48.33 -14.77 -15.97
N LYS A 12 -49.24 -15.28 -15.11
CA LYS A 12 -50.65 -14.84 -15.06
C LYS A 12 -51.05 -14.02 -13.83
N THR A 13 -50.12 -13.64 -12.97
CA THR A 13 -50.42 -12.82 -11.78
C THR A 13 -49.51 -11.59 -11.68
N VAL A 14 -49.35 -10.87 -12.79
CA VAL A 14 -48.94 -9.46 -12.74
C VAL A 14 -50.22 -8.65 -12.92
N ASP A 15 -50.78 -8.30 -11.78
CA ASP A 15 -51.90 -7.37 -11.64
C ASP A 15 -51.54 -6.04 -12.31
N THR A 16 -52.44 -5.59 -13.18
CA THR A 16 -52.34 -4.34 -13.93
C THR A 16 -52.84 -3.20 -13.05
N SER A 17 -51.95 -2.52 -12.33
CA SER A 17 -52.22 -1.15 -11.84
C SER A 17 -50.94 -0.31 -11.72
N PRO A 18 -51.03 1.03 -11.88
CA PRO A 18 -49.91 1.85 -12.34
C PRO A 18 -49.30 2.69 -11.21
N GLU A 19 -48.57 2.09 -10.27
CA GLU A 19 -47.82 2.87 -9.27
C GLU A 19 -46.45 2.26 -8.98
N ILE A 20 -45.51 2.44 -9.90
CA ILE A 20 -44.07 2.28 -9.62
C ILE A 20 -43.39 3.61 -9.90
N LYS A 21 -43.60 4.58 -9.02
CA LYS A 21 -42.73 5.76 -8.89
C LYS A 21 -42.05 5.69 -7.53
N THR A 22 -40.76 6.07 -7.53
CA THR A 22 -39.90 6.41 -6.37
C THR A 22 -39.41 5.28 -5.44
N SER A 23 -38.43 4.51 -5.91
CA SER A 23 -37.32 4.00 -5.06
C SER A 23 -36.21 3.50 -6.00
N SER A 24 -35.01 4.08 -5.96
CA SER A 24 -33.87 3.68 -6.77
C SER A 24 -33.09 2.61 -6.02
N GLY A 25 -32.78 1.51 -6.69
CA GLY A 25 -32.13 0.31 -6.14
C GLY A 25 -31.34 -0.30 -7.28
N ILE A 26 -30.05 -0.67 -7.12
CA ILE A 26 -29.28 -1.32 -8.22
C ILE A 26 -30.06 -2.50 -8.82
N LEU A 27 -30.75 -3.27 -7.98
CA LEU A 27 -31.58 -4.41 -8.38
C LEU A 27 -32.82 -3.96 -9.19
N LYS A 28 -33.48 -2.88 -8.75
CA LYS A 28 -34.63 -2.30 -9.47
C LYS A 28 -34.20 -1.67 -10.79
N LEU A 29 -33.00 -1.10 -10.83
CA LEU A 29 -32.37 -0.53 -12.00
C LEU A 29 -31.98 -1.63 -13.00
N LEU A 30 -31.43 -2.75 -12.51
CA LEU A 30 -31.20 -3.97 -13.31
C LEU A 30 -32.50 -4.53 -13.86
N CYS A 31 -33.53 -4.71 -13.03
CA CYS A 31 -34.85 -5.21 -13.45
C CYS A 31 -35.54 -4.27 -14.44
N GLY A 32 -35.57 -2.97 -14.17
CA GLY A 32 -36.17 -1.97 -15.06
C GLY A 32 -35.42 -1.89 -16.40
N THR A 33 -34.09 -1.98 -16.37
CA THR A 33 -33.28 -2.04 -17.60
C THR A 33 -33.55 -3.31 -18.38
N ALA A 34 -33.71 -4.45 -17.70
CA ALA A 34 -34.07 -5.72 -18.33
C ALA A 34 -35.43 -5.66 -19.02
N ILE A 35 -36.44 -5.08 -18.36
CA ILE A 35 -37.79 -4.89 -18.91
C ILE A 35 -37.78 -3.93 -20.10
N ASN A 36 -37.06 -2.82 -20.01
CA ASN A 36 -36.97 -1.85 -21.11
C ASN A 36 -36.26 -2.44 -22.34
N ASN A 37 -35.26 -3.29 -22.10
CA ASN A 37 -34.48 -3.91 -23.17
C ASN A 37 -35.08 -5.25 -23.66
N SER A 38 -36.07 -5.84 -22.98
CA SER A 38 -36.65 -7.12 -23.37
C SER A 38 -37.40 -7.06 -24.71
N ASN A 39 -37.87 -5.88 -25.09
CA ASN A 39 -38.58 -5.65 -26.36
C ASN A 39 -37.63 -5.44 -27.54
N ASN A 40 -36.32 -5.28 -27.29
CA ASN A 40 -35.34 -5.12 -28.36
C ASN A 40 -34.96 -6.48 -28.95
N LYS A 41 -35.26 -6.68 -30.24
CA LYS A 41 -34.83 -7.88 -30.98
C LYS A 41 -33.31 -7.95 -31.19
N ASN A 42 -32.61 -6.83 -31.05
CA ASN A 42 -31.15 -6.74 -31.19
C ASN A 42 -30.51 -6.27 -29.88
N PRO A 43 -29.67 -7.09 -29.22
CA PRO A 43 -28.99 -6.73 -27.96
C PRO A 43 -28.09 -5.49 -28.06
N SER A 44 -27.66 -5.12 -29.27
CA SER A 44 -26.87 -3.90 -29.50
C SER A 44 -27.68 -2.60 -29.44
N ALA A 45 -29.02 -2.68 -29.50
CA ALA A 45 -29.93 -1.56 -29.34
C ALA A 45 -30.24 -1.26 -27.85
N ASN A 46 -29.80 -2.12 -26.94
CA ASN A 46 -30.04 -1.98 -25.51
C ASN A 46 -29.40 -0.70 -24.96
N ARG A 47 -30.18 0.04 -24.16
CA ARG A 47 -29.71 1.25 -23.48
C ARG A 47 -29.51 0.97 -22.00
N TYR A 48 -28.47 1.58 -21.44
CA TYR A 48 -28.07 1.43 -20.05
C TYR A 48 -27.78 2.80 -19.46
N ASP A 49 -28.26 2.99 -18.23
CA ASP A 49 -28.02 4.20 -17.45
C ASP A 49 -26.53 4.41 -17.13
N LYS A 50 -26.13 5.67 -16.87
CA LYS A 50 -24.75 6.03 -16.52
C LYS A 50 -24.28 5.33 -15.24
N SER A 51 -25.14 5.26 -14.22
CA SER A 51 -24.82 4.63 -12.93
C SER A 51 -24.62 3.12 -13.08
N LEU A 52 -25.44 2.49 -13.92
CA LEU A 52 -25.30 1.07 -14.25
C LEU A 52 -24.03 0.77 -15.05
N LYS A 53 -23.67 1.63 -16.01
CA LYS A 53 -22.41 1.52 -16.74
C LYS A 53 -21.21 1.66 -15.79
N LEU A 54 -21.29 2.55 -14.80
CA LEU A 54 -20.26 2.73 -13.78
C LEU A 54 -20.11 1.48 -12.90
N PHE A 55 -21.23 0.96 -12.39
CA PHE A 55 -21.26 -0.27 -11.61
C PHE A 55 -20.70 -1.46 -12.39
N CYS A 56 -21.21 -1.71 -13.60
CA CYS A 56 -20.77 -2.82 -14.42
C CYS A 56 -19.30 -2.68 -14.88
N SER A 57 -18.83 -1.45 -15.09
CA SER A 57 -17.40 -1.18 -15.33
C SER A 57 -16.55 -1.56 -14.12
N SER A 58 -16.95 -1.15 -12.91
CA SER A 58 -16.29 -1.52 -11.65
C SER A 58 -16.24 -3.04 -11.47
N LEU A 59 -17.39 -3.71 -11.67
CA LEU A 59 -17.52 -5.15 -11.56
C LEU A 59 -16.63 -5.89 -12.59
N PHE A 60 -16.58 -5.41 -13.83
CA PHE A 60 -15.71 -5.96 -14.87
C PHE A 60 -14.21 -5.80 -14.54
N LEU A 61 -13.83 -4.67 -13.94
CA LEU A 61 -12.45 -4.39 -13.55
C LEU A 61 -11.99 -5.21 -12.34
N LEU A 62 -12.86 -5.36 -11.34
CA LEU A 62 -12.54 -6.07 -10.09
C LEU A 62 -12.62 -7.59 -10.23
N CYS A 63 -13.71 -8.09 -10.83
CA CYS A 63 -13.95 -9.54 -10.92
C CYS A 63 -13.37 -10.17 -12.20
N GLY A 64 -12.92 -9.34 -13.15
CA GLY A 64 -12.36 -9.78 -14.40
C GLY A 64 -13.41 -10.26 -15.42
N ARG A 65 -12.92 -10.52 -16.65
CA ARG A 65 -13.76 -10.81 -17.81
C ARG A 65 -14.66 -12.04 -17.63
N LEU A 66 -14.10 -13.12 -17.09
CA LEU A 66 -14.82 -14.39 -16.96
C LEU A 66 -16.01 -14.29 -16.02
N VAL A 67 -15.81 -13.74 -14.82
CA VAL A 67 -16.89 -13.53 -13.86
C VAL A 67 -17.96 -12.61 -14.46
N TYR A 68 -17.54 -11.52 -15.10
CA TYR A 68 -18.49 -10.62 -15.76
C TYR A 68 -19.31 -11.31 -16.86
N GLN A 69 -18.67 -12.15 -17.69
CA GLN A 69 -19.36 -12.94 -18.73
C GLN A 69 -20.36 -13.91 -18.12
N THR A 70 -20.01 -14.55 -17.02
CA THR A 70 -20.91 -15.46 -16.30
C THR A 70 -22.13 -14.70 -15.78
N ILE A 71 -21.93 -13.56 -15.12
CA ILE A 71 -23.03 -12.71 -14.62
C ILE A 71 -23.89 -12.20 -15.78
N GLN A 72 -23.29 -11.83 -16.91
CA GLN A 72 -24.02 -11.42 -18.12
C GLN A 72 -24.91 -12.52 -18.68
N LYS A 73 -24.44 -13.77 -18.66
CA LYS A 73 -25.27 -14.92 -19.09
C LYS A 73 -26.41 -15.19 -18.12
N ILE A 74 -26.19 -14.98 -16.82
CA ILE A 74 -27.21 -15.14 -15.76
C ILE A 74 -28.25 -14.01 -15.83
N LEU A 75 -27.83 -12.79 -16.18
CA LEU A 75 -28.65 -11.58 -16.20
C LEU A 75 -28.73 -10.97 -17.62
N PRO A 76 -29.37 -11.65 -18.59
CA PRO A 76 -29.50 -11.14 -19.95
C PRO A 76 -30.29 -9.83 -19.95
N ASN A 77 -29.95 -8.91 -20.86
CA ASN A 77 -30.57 -7.58 -21.04
C ASN A 77 -30.52 -6.62 -19.84
N SER A 78 -30.06 -7.10 -18.68
CA SER A 78 -29.96 -6.34 -17.43
C SER A 78 -28.63 -5.59 -17.33
N ILE A 79 -27.54 -6.17 -17.88
CA ILE A 79 -26.20 -5.59 -17.84
C ILE A 79 -25.58 -5.40 -19.23
N PRO A 80 -24.73 -4.37 -19.43
CA PRO A 80 -24.14 -4.06 -20.72
C PRO A 80 -23.25 -5.17 -21.28
N LEU A 81 -23.24 -5.30 -22.60
CA LEU A 81 -22.24 -6.09 -23.34
C LEU A 81 -20.82 -5.62 -23.00
N ILE A 82 -19.86 -6.55 -23.01
CA ILE A 82 -18.46 -6.21 -22.75
C ILE A 82 -17.95 -5.16 -23.75
N SER A 83 -18.38 -5.23 -25.01
CA SER A 83 -18.07 -4.20 -26.02
C SER A 83 -18.56 -2.80 -25.61
N THR A 84 -19.70 -2.72 -24.90
CA THR A 84 -20.28 -1.48 -24.39
C THR A 84 -19.48 -0.96 -23.20
N ILE A 85 -19.08 -1.84 -22.27
CA ILE A 85 -18.19 -1.48 -21.15
C ILE A 85 -16.84 -1.02 -21.65
N GLN A 86 -16.23 -1.77 -22.56
CA GLN A 86 -14.94 -1.42 -23.14
C GLN A 86 -15.00 -0.08 -23.87
N ARG A 87 -16.13 0.26 -24.50
CA ARG A 87 -16.36 1.58 -25.09
C ARG A 87 -16.51 2.67 -24.01
N SER A 88 -17.17 2.36 -22.90
CA SER A 88 -17.30 3.29 -21.74
C SER A 88 -15.97 3.50 -21.00
N LEU A 89 -15.10 2.51 -20.97
CA LEU A 89 -13.76 2.56 -20.34
C LEU A 89 -12.68 3.16 -21.25
N ARG A 90 -12.96 3.27 -22.55
CA ARG A 90 -12.13 4.05 -23.47
C ARG A 90 -12.39 5.52 -23.17
N SER A 91 -11.54 6.13 -22.36
CA SER A 91 -11.44 7.57 -22.30
C SER A 91 -11.03 8.08 -23.69
N ASN A 92 -11.68 9.13 -24.18
CA ASN A 92 -11.23 9.86 -25.37
C ASN A 92 -9.93 10.65 -25.10
N ASP A 93 -9.43 10.63 -23.87
CA ASP A 93 -8.14 11.21 -23.48
C ASP A 93 -7.03 10.62 -24.36
N ARG A 94 -6.50 11.45 -25.25
CA ARG A 94 -5.23 11.18 -25.92
C ARG A 94 -4.14 11.27 -24.87
N ILE A 95 -3.54 10.14 -24.52
CA ILE A 95 -2.32 10.13 -23.71
C ILE A 95 -1.17 10.32 -24.69
N LEU A 96 -0.53 11.49 -24.65
CA LEU A 96 0.67 11.79 -25.44
C LEU A 96 1.92 11.36 -24.66
N GLU A 97 2.86 10.76 -25.38
CA GLU A 97 4.13 10.35 -24.80
C GLU A 97 4.93 11.58 -24.34
N GLY A 98 5.46 11.53 -23.12
CA GLY A 98 6.29 12.60 -22.55
C GLY A 98 5.51 13.80 -21.97
N GLU A 99 4.19 13.83 -22.12
CA GLU A 99 3.32 14.81 -21.46
C GLU A 99 3.05 14.40 -20.01
N ILE A 100 3.25 15.33 -19.08
CA ILE A 100 2.98 15.11 -17.66
C ILE A 100 1.66 15.79 -17.33
N ARG A 101 0.75 15.06 -16.69
CA ARG A 101 -0.60 15.53 -16.31
C ARG A 101 -0.58 16.42 -15.05
N LEU A 102 0.33 17.39 -15.00
CA LEU A 102 0.43 18.34 -13.89
C LEU A 102 -0.78 19.27 -13.76
N PRO A 103 -1.45 19.72 -14.85
CA PRO A 103 -2.71 20.47 -14.72
C PRO A 103 -3.77 19.67 -13.97
N GLN A 104 -3.97 18.41 -14.34
CA GLN A 104 -4.94 17.53 -13.66
C GLN A 104 -4.52 17.23 -12.22
N LEU A 105 -3.22 17.18 -11.93
CA LEU A 105 -2.72 17.07 -10.56
C LEU A 105 -3.04 18.33 -9.74
N LYS A 106 -2.89 19.53 -10.32
CA LYS A 106 -3.27 20.78 -9.65
C LYS A 106 -4.76 20.78 -9.31
N ASP A 107 -5.61 20.45 -10.28
CA ASP A 107 -7.05 20.35 -10.07
C ASP A 107 -7.38 19.34 -8.96
N PHE A 108 -6.77 18.16 -9.01
CA PHE A 108 -6.94 17.12 -7.99
C PHE A 108 -6.56 17.59 -6.58
N LEU A 109 -5.47 18.34 -6.44
CA LEU A 109 -4.99 18.88 -5.16
C LEU A 109 -5.94 19.98 -4.64
N LEU A 110 -6.35 20.91 -5.52
CA LEU A 110 -7.25 22.01 -5.17
C LEU A 110 -8.64 21.52 -4.77
N GLU A 111 -9.22 20.57 -5.53
CA GLU A 111 -10.51 19.96 -5.22
C GLU A 111 -10.56 19.31 -3.83
N ARG A 112 -9.41 18.81 -3.35
CA ARG A 112 -9.30 18.09 -2.08
C ARG A 112 -8.72 18.95 -0.96
N VAL A 113 -8.48 20.24 -1.22
CA VAL A 113 -7.89 21.18 -0.26
C VAL A 113 -6.53 20.68 0.25
N TYR A 114 -5.75 20.06 -0.64
CA TYR A 114 -4.37 19.67 -0.35
C TYR A 114 -3.39 20.79 -0.72
N PRO A 115 -2.26 20.88 -0.02
CA PRO A 115 -1.21 21.82 -0.41
C PRO A 115 -0.72 21.51 -1.82
N LEU A 116 -0.35 22.54 -2.59
CA LEU A 116 0.31 22.42 -3.89
C LEU A 116 1.78 22.01 -3.73
N LYS A 117 2.01 20.98 -2.92
CA LYS A 117 3.32 20.44 -2.55
C LYS A 117 3.33 18.96 -2.87
N VAL A 118 4.35 18.50 -3.58
CA VAL A 118 4.42 17.12 -4.05
C VAL A 118 5.80 16.51 -3.80
N TRP A 119 5.79 15.21 -3.53
CA TRP A 119 6.98 14.37 -3.51
C TRP A 119 6.98 13.48 -4.75
N ILE A 120 8.08 13.47 -5.50
CA ILE A 120 8.19 12.71 -6.74
C ILE A 120 8.94 11.40 -6.48
N SER A 121 8.32 10.26 -6.75
CA SER A 121 9.04 8.99 -6.85
C SER A 121 9.27 8.72 -8.34
N GLU A 122 10.51 8.58 -8.80
CA GLU A 122 10.84 8.47 -10.24
C GLU A 122 12.06 7.56 -10.50
N ASP A 123 12.05 6.78 -11.59
CA ASP A 123 13.14 5.85 -11.99
C ASP A 123 13.88 6.39 -13.23
N GLN A 124 13.50 7.57 -13.72
CA GLN A 124 14.00 8.12 -14.97
C GLN A 124 14.47 9.58 -14.84
N THR A 125 15.27 9.98 -15.84
CA THR A 125 16.15 11.14 -15.82
C THR A 125 15.48 12.50 -16.09
N ARG A 126 14.14 12.61 -16.08
CA ARG A 126 13.42 13.87 -16.40
C ARG A 126 13.02 14.71 -15.19
N ILE A 127 13.64 14.50 -14.03
CA ILE A 127 13.34 15.23 -12.78
C ILE A 127 13.37 16.75 -12.98
N ASN A 128 14.40 17.29 -13.66
CA ASN A 128 14.50 18.74 -13.90
C ASN A 128 13.37 19.27 -14.79
N TYR A 129 12.91 18.47 -15.76
CA TYR A 129 11.79 18.84 -16.61
C TYR A 129 10.49 18.87 -15.80
N ILE A 130 10.26 17.84 -14.96
CA ILE A 130 9.08 17.78 -14.09
C ILE A 130 9.06 18.97 -13.11
N GLU A 131 10.18 19.29 -12.48
CA GLU A 131 10.31 20.44 -11.58
C GLU A 131 9.99 21.77 -12.28
N ASN A 132 10.51 21.97 -13.49
CA ASN A 132 10.24 23.18 -14.27
C ASN A 132 8.78 23.30 -14.68
N GLU A 133 8.15 22.22 -15.16
CA GLU A 133 6.73 22.24 -15.53
C GLU A 133 5.82 22.40 -14.30
N ALA A 134 6.17 21.80 -13.16
CA ALA A 134 5.43 21.95 -11.90
C ALA A 134 5.48 23.40 -11.40
N LYS A 135 6.65 24.05 -11.52
CA LYS A 135 6.84 25.45 -11.15
C LYS A 135 5.95 26.40 -11.96
N LYS A 136 5.71 26.12 -13.25
CA LYS A 136 4.78 26.92 -14.09
C LYS A 136 3.33 26.88 -13.59
N LEU A 137 2.98 25.88 -12.79
CA LEU A 137 1.64 25.66 -12.25
C LEU A 137 1.56 25.94 -10.74
N ASP A 138 2.58 26.60 -10.16
CA ASP A 138 2.69 26.87 -8.71
C ASP A 138 2.72 25.61 -7.85
N ILE A 139 3.10 24.46 -8.43
CA ILE A 139 3.30 23.22 -7.67
C ILE A 139 4.76 23.19 -7.19
N VAL A 140 4.93 23.10 -5.88
CA VAL A 140 6.24 22.98 -5.23
C VAL A 140 6.65 21.52 -5.15
N VAL A 141 7.79 21.18 -5.76
CA VAL A 141 8.41 19.86 -5.62
C VAL A 141 9.30 19.87 -4.37
N GLU A 142 8.83 19.21 -3.32
CA GLU A 142 9.50 19.17 -2.02
C GLU A 142 10.73 18.27 -2.00
N GLY A 143 10.70 17.24 -2.82
CA GLY A 143 11.78 16.30 -2.93
C GLY A 143 11.44 15.16 -3.88
N PHE A 144 12.42 14.29 -4.06
CA PHE A 144 12.26 13.13 -4.91
C PHE A 144 13.02 11.91 -4.41
N SER A 145 12.48 10.75 -4.77
CA SER A 145 13.03 9.46 -4.44
C SER A 145 13.22 8.58 -5.67
N SER A 146 14.37 7.91 -5.74
CA SER A 146 14.75 7.08 -6.88
C SER A 146 15.53 5.84 -6.45
N ASP A 147 15.64 4.89 -7.36
CA ASP A 147 16.51 3.74 -7.20
C ASP A 147 17.99 4.13 -7.38
N GLY A 148 18.88 3.23 -7.01
CA GLY A 148 20.32 3.51 -6.95
C GLY A 148 21.03 3.44 -8.29
N ASP A 149 20.39 3.78 -9.41
CA ASP A 149 21.07 3.96 -10.69
C ASP A 149 22.20 4.99 -10.54
N SER A 150 23.37 4.67 -11.07
CA SER A 150 24.57 5.49 -10.90
C SER A 150 24.42 6.92 -11.44
N ARG A 151 23.65 7.11 -12.53
CA ARG A 151 23.43 8.44 -13.14
C ARG A 151 22.47 9.26 -12.30
N ILE A 152 21.40 8.64 -11.81
CA ILE A 152 20.41 9.31 -10.96
C ILE A 152 21.03 9.67 -9.61
N LEU A 153 21.79 8.75 -9.01
CA LEU A 153 22.51 9.00 -7.76
C LEU A 153 23.48 10.19 -7.89
N LYS A 154 24.22 10.30 -9.01
CA LYS A 154 25.10 11.45 -9.26
C LYS A 154 24.30 12.75 -9.30
N SER A 155 23.15 12.77 -9.98
CA SER A 155 22.23 13.91 -10.02
C SER A 155 21.70 14.29 -8.63
N MET A 156 21.29 13.30 -7.84
CA MET A 156 20.81 13.47 -6.47
C MET A 156 21.87 14.07 -5.54
N LYS A 157 23.11 13.60 -5.62
CA LYS A 157 24.23 14.14 -4.85
C LYS A 157 24.51 15.61 -5.20
N MET A 158 24.51 15.95 -6.50
CA MET A 158 24.69 17.32 -6.95
C MET A 158 23.58 18.25 -6.43
N LYS A 159 22.31 17.80 -6.47
CA LYS A 159 21.18 18.58 -5.95
C LYS A 159 21.18 18.75 -4.43
N SER A 160 21.64 17.72 -3.70
CA SER A 160 21.66 17.75 -2.23
C SER A 160 22.78 18.61 -1.66
N VAL A 161 23.76 19.03 -2.49
CA VAL A 161 24.92 19.85 -2.09
C VAL A 161 25.53 19.32 -0.79
N MET A 162 25.85 18.03 -0.82
CA MET A 162 26.44 17.35 0.33
C MET A 162 27.82 17.96 0.60
N PRO A 163 28.15 18.28 1.86
CA PRO A 163 29.46 18.84 2.17
C PRO A 163 30.55 17.84 1.77
N CYS A 164 31.49 18.33 0.96
CA CYS A 164 32.65 17.58 0.55
C CYS A 164 33.72 17.78 1.63
N ALA A 165 34.09 16.70 2.32
CA ALA A 165 35.23 16.75 3.23
C ALA A 165 36.48 17.05 2.40
N LYS A 166 37.20 18.12 2.74
CA LYS A 166 38.43 18.53 2.05
C LYS A 166 39.62 17.63 2.42
N ASP A 167 39.58 17.02 3.61
CA ASP A 167 40.62 16.15 4.15
C ASP A 167 40.04 14.79 4.58
N ASP A 168 40.83 13.72 4.40
CA ASP A 168 40.52 12.31 4.74
C ASP A 168 40.46 12.03 6.26
N LYS A 169 40.15 13.03 7.08
CA LYS A 169 40.03 12.87 8.52
C LYS A 169 38.66 12.31 8.88
N LEU A 170 38.68 11.21 9.63
CA LEU A 170 37.52 10.39 10.01
C LEU A 170 36.32 11.18 10.58
N PHE A 171 36.56 12.33 11.22
CA PHE A 171 35.53 13.12 11.92
C PHE A 171 35.18 14.46 11.29
N GLU A 172 36.02 15.04 10.41
CA GLU A 172 35.73 16.33 9.77
C GLU A 172 34.63 16.22 8.70
N CYS A 173 34.26 14.99 8.32
CA CYS A 173 33.24 14.67 7.32
C CYS A 173 31.81 14.46 7.89
N PHE A 174 31.56 14.75 9.17
CA PHE A 174 30.22 14.77 9.79
C PHE A 174 29.58 16.16 9.70
N GLN A 175 29.61 16.74 8.52
CA GLN A 175 28.97 18.02 8.25
C GLN A 175 27.66 17.73 7.55
N ALA A 176 26.57 18.39 7.95
CA ALA A 176 25.33 18.37 7.19
C ALA A 176 25.06 19.79 6.67
N ASN A 177 24.74 19.89 5.37
CA ASN A 177 24.12 21.11 4.89
C ASN A 177 22.68 21.15 5.42
N TYR A 178 22.27 22.29 5.99
CA TYR A 178 20.94 22.50 6.56
C TYR A 178 20.04 23.39 5.69
N GLU A 179 20.44 23.67 4.45
CA GLU A 179 19.66 24.41 3.47
C GLU A 179 18.44 23.61 3.00
N CYS A 180 17.24 24.05 3.38
CA CYS A 180 15.96 23.42 3.01
C CYS A 180 15.31 24.03 1.74
N ASN A 181 15.99 24.99 1.09
CA ASN A 181 15.48 25.73 -0.07
C ASN A 181 15.51 24.93 -1.38
N ARG A 182 16.11 23.74 -1.36
CA ARG A 182 16.24 22.84 -2.52
C ARG A 182 15.37 21.59 -2.32
N PRO A 183 14.95 20.92 -3.40
CA PRO A 183 14.28 19.63 -3.31
C PRO A 183 15.15 18.61 -2.57
N ILE A 184 14.58 17.95 -1.56
CA ILE A 184 15.26 16.93 -0.77
C ILE A 184 15.36 15.64 -1.59
N THR A 185 16.50 14.95 -1.55
CA THR A 185 16.68 13.72 -2.32
C THR A 185 16.90 12.53 -1.38
N ILE A 186 16.14 11.45 -1.60
CA ILE A 186 16.19 10.23 -0.78
C ILE A 186 16.21 9.01 -1.69
N GLN A 187 17.20 8.15 -1.54
CA GLN A 187 17.31 6.88 -2.22
C GLN A 187 16.37 5.82 -1.64
N ASP A 188 15.92 4.90 -2.49
CA ASP A 188 15.03 3.82 -2.05
C ASP A 188 15.72 2.90 -1.04
N THR A 189 15.26 2.97 0.22
CA THR A 189 15.80 2.19 1.33
C THR A 189 15.59 0.68 1.14
N ILE A 190 14.51 0.25 0.49
CA ILE A 190 14.25 -1.18 0.22
C ILE A 190 15.30 -1.72 -0.75
N HIS A 191 15.63 -0.94 -1.78
CA HIS A 191 16.66 -1.30 -2.74
C HIS A 191 18.08 -1.27 -2.13
N ILE A 192 18.34 -0.35 -1.19
CA ILE A 192 19.58 -0.36 -0.40
C ILE A 192 19.68 -1.67 0.41
N SER A 193 18.60 -2.07 1.09
CA SER A 193 18.58 -3.32 1.88
C SER A 193 18.76 -4.57 1.02
N THR A 194 18.18 -4.64 -0.18
CA THR A 194 18.41 -5.78 -1.10
C THR A 194 19.85 -5.79 -1.63
N LYS A 195 20.46 -4.62 -1.92
CA LYS A 195 21.90 -4.53 -2.26
C LYS A 195 22.80 -5.06 -1.14
N LEU A 196 22.51 -4.71 0.12
CA LEU A 196 23.25 -5.23 1.28
C LEU A 196 23.06 -6.74 1.42
N ARG A 197 21.84 -7.25 1.28
CA ARG A 197 21.56 -8.69 1.24
C ARG A 197 22.39 -9.41 0.18
N ASN A 198 22.36 -8.92 -1.05
CA ASN A 198 23.03 -9.56 -2.18
C ASN A 198 24.55 -9.56 -1.98
N ARG A 199 25.11 -8.53 -1.32
CA ARG A 199 26.52 -8.50 -0.93
C ARG A 199 26.84 -9.59 0.12
N LEU A 200 25.98 -9.75 1.14
CA LEU A 200 26.12 -10.80 2.17
C LEU A 200 26.02 -12.22 1.59
N LEU A 201 25.14 -12.44 0.62
CA LEU A 201 24.90 -13.76 0.03
C LEU A 201 25.90 -14.15 -1.07
N SER A 202 26.76 -13.22 -1.49
CA SER A 202 27.70 -13.49 -2.57
C SER A 202 28.90 -14.29 -2.07
N PRO A 203 29.17 -15.49 -2.61
CA PRO A 203 30.23 -16.36 -2.12
C PRO A 203 31.63 -15.85 -2.45
N SER A 204 31.78 -14.99 -3.44
CA SER A 204 33.06 -14.42 -3.87
C SER A 204 33.48 -13.19 -3.07
N ILE A 205 32.63 -12.68 -2.18
CA ILE A 205 32.83 -11.40 -1.49
C ILE A 205 33.22 -11.66 -0.05
N ILE A 206 34.39 -11.16 0.32
CA ILE A 206 34.91 -11.23 1.69
C ILE A 206 34.69 -9.88 2.34
N LEU A 207 33.96 -9.85 3.45
CA LEU A 207 33.63 -8.63 4.20
C LEU A 207 34.26 -8.70 5.61
N PRO A 208 35.53 -8.30 5.77
CA PRO A 208 36.26 -8.42 7.03
C PRO A 208 35.95 -7.24 7.96
N MET A 209 35.81 -7.52 9.24
CA MET A 209 35.63 -6.55 10.32
C MET A 209 36.62 -6.88 11.45
N ARG A 210 37.83 -6.33 11.37
CA ARG A 210 38.95 -6.71 12.25
C ARG A 210 39.24 -8.22 12.14
N GLY A 211 39.24 -8.94 13.26
CA GLY A 211 39.48 -10.39 13.31
C GLY A 211 38.28 -11.26 12.95
N TYR A 212 37.16 -10.67 12.55
CA TYR A 212 35.92 -11.38 12.25
C TYR A 212 35.52 -11.19 10.79
N LEU A 213 34.78 -12.15 10.24
CA LEU A 213 34.26 -12.11 8.86
C LEU A 213 32.73 -12.08 8.86
N VAL A 214 32.15 -11.28 7.98
CA VAL A 214 30.72 -11.36 7.69
C VAL A 214 30.49 -12.50 6.69
N SER A 215 29.61 -13.44 7.03
CA SER A 215 29.30 -14.58 6.16
C SER A 215 27.87 -15.09 6.34
N VAL A 216 27.26 -15.54 5.24
CA VAL A 216 25.98 -16.26 5.27
C VAL A 216 26.10 -17.64 5.91
N SER A 217 27.30 -18.22 6.02
CA SER A 217 27.49 -19.53 6.66
C SER A 217 27.00 -19.53 8.11
N TYR A 218 27.19 -18.44 8.85
CA TYR A 218 26.69 -18.32 10.22
C TYR A 218 25.16 -18.37 10.30
N LEU A 219 24.44 -17.85 9.30
CA LEU A 219 22.98 -17.99 9.21
C LEU A 219 22.57 -19.43 8.89
N ARG A 220 23.36 -20.17 8.10
CA ARG A 220 23.12 -21.59 7.83
C ARG A 220 23.31 -22.43 9.09
N ILE A 221 24.41 -22.21 9.81
CA ILE A 221 24.68 -22.86 11.09
C ILE A 221 23.55 -22.57 12.08
N LEU A 222 23.06 -21.33 12.15
CA LEU A 222 21.90 -21.00 12.99
C LEU A 222 20.66 -21.82 12.61
N MET A 223 20.36 -21.94 11.31
CA MET A 223 19.21 -22.70 10.82
C MET A 223 19.32 -24.21 11.07
N GLU A 224 20.54 -24.73 11.23
CA GLU A 224 20.80 -26.13 11.55
C GLU A 224 20.79 -26.39 13.07
N THR A 225 21.23 -25.42 13.87
CA THR A 225 21.41 -25.56 15.32
C THR A 225 20.18 -25.14 16.13
N VAL A 226 19.42 -24.16 15.65
CA VAL A 226 18.26 -23.58 16.35
C VAL A 226 16.99 -23.98 15.62
N SER A 227 15.92 -24.26 16.38
CA SER A 227 14.63 -24.64 15.83
C SER A 227 13.96 -23.50 15.03
N LYS A 228 13.28 -23.87 13.93
CA LYS A 228 12.67 -22.93 12.97
C LYS A 228 11.62 -22.01 13.55
N ASP A 229 10.89 -22.44 14.57
CA ASP A 229 9.91 -21.63 15.31
C ASP A 229 10.55 -20.42 16.00
N LYS A 230 11.84 -20.48 16.32
CA LYS A 230 12.57 -19.37 16.97
C LYS A 230 13.15 -18.40 15.95
N HIS A 231 13.84 -18.91 14.93
CA HIS A 231 14.55 -18.06 13.96
C HIS A 231 13.69 -17.63 12.76
N LEU A 232 12.61 -18.36 12.43
CA LEU A 232 11.63 -18.08 11.36
C LEU A 232 12.18 -18.02 9.90
N LEU A 233 13.49 -18.18 9.72
CA LEU A 233 14.16 -18.27 8.42
C LEU A 233 13.87 -19.59 7.67
N THR A 234 13.97 -19.52 6.35
CA THR A 234 13.82 -20.64 5.41
C THR A 234 14.97 -20.63 4.40
N GLN A 235 15.20 -21.76 3.73
CA GLN A 235 16.27 -21.86 2.72
C GLN A 235 16.12 -20.86 1.58
N THR A 236 14.88 -20.47 1.24
CA THR A 236 14.61 -19.44 0.25
C THR A 236 15.02 -18.04 0.71
N ASP A 237 15.06 -17.78 2.03
CA ASP A 237 15.47 -16.47 2.55
C ASP A 237 16.96 -16.21 2.28
N ILE A 238 17.80 -17.25 2.37
CA ILE A 238 19.25 -17.18 2.10
C ILE A 238 19.65 -17.56 0.66
N ASN A 239 18.68 -17.66 -0.26
CA ASN A 239 18.94 -17.99 -1.66
C ASN A 239 19.44 -16.77 -2.45
N PRO A 240 20.64 -16.81 -3.07
CA PRO A 240 21.20 -15.69 -3.85
C PRO A 240 20.53 -15.47 -5.22
N LEU A 241 19.74 -16.44 -5.73
CA LEU A 241 19.16 -16.35 -7.08
C LEU A 241 18.10 -15.24 -7.20
N ASP A 242 17.30 -15.05 -6.16
CA ASP A 242 16.28 -13.99 -6.13
C ASP A 242 16.88 -12.71 -5.50
N GLN A 243 17.47 -11.90 -6.37
CA GLN A 243 18.15 -10.64 -6.01
C GLN A 243 17.17 -9.53 -5.60
N MET A 244 15.88 -9.66 -5.90
CA MET A 244 14.84 -8.67 -5.62
C MET A 244 13.99 -9.04 -4.39
N ASN A 245 14.36 -10.09 -3.65
CA ASN A 245 13.58 -10.58 -2.52
C ASN A 245 13.71 -9.70 -1.27
N PHE A 246 12.84 -8.70 -1.17
CA PHE A 246 12.78 -7.83 0.00
C PHE A 246 12.30 -8.56 1.28
N LYS A 247 11.36 -9.51 1.15
CA LYS A 247 10.82 -10.24 2.31
C LYS A 247 11.90 -11.05 3.03
N SER A 248 12.84 -11.61 2.28
CA SER A 248 13.98 -12.34 2.83
C SER A 248 14.86 -11.43 3.70
N ILE A 249 15.20 -10.23 3.21
CA ILE A 249 16.03 -9.32 4.02
C ILE A 249 15.28 -8.83 5.26
N GLU A 250 13.98 -8.53 5.13
CA GLU A 250 13.13 -8.11 6.26
C GLU A 250 13.14 -9.13 7.41
N LYS A 251 13.17 -10.43 7.10
CA LYS A 251 13.29 -11.49 8.11
C LYS A 251 14.72 -11.62 8.65
N ILE A 252 15.72 -11.67 7.77
CA ILE A 252 17.12 -11.91 8.15
C ILE A 252 17.63 -10.85 9.12
N VAL A 253 17.25 -9.59 8.92
CA VAL A 253 17.76 -8.49 9.76
C VAL A 253 17.06 -8.37 11.10
N GLN A 254 16.00 -9.13 11.37
CA GLN A 254 15.23 -9.02 12.59
C GLN A 254 16.10 -9.13 13.85
N LYS A 255 15.73 -8.38 14.89
CA LYS A 255 16.51 -8.33 16.14
C LYS A 255 16.69 -9.73 16.75
N HIS A 256 15.63 -10.53 16.81
CA HIS A 256 15.68 -11.87 17.37
C HIS A 256 16.64 -12.80 16.63
N VAL A 257 16.78 -12.68 15.30
CA VAL A 257 17.75 -13.46 14.52
C VAL A 257 19.19 -13.09 14.91
N SER A 258 19.46 -11.79 15.07
CA SER A 258 20.77 -11.30 15.51
C SER A 258 21.10 -11.74 16.95
N ASP A 259 20.11 -11.72 17.84
CA ASP A 259 20.25 -12.17 19.23
C ASP A 259 20.53 -13.68 19.30
N LEU A 260 19.83 -14.48 18.49
CA LEU A 260 20.05 -15.92 18.39
C LEU A 260 21.41 -16.26 17.78
N LEU A 261 21.86 -15.55 16.73
CA LEU A 261 23.21 -15.71 16.18
C LEU A 261 24.26 -15.53 17.27
N LYS A 262 24.17 -14.42 18.00
CA LYS A 262 25.14 -14.08 19.04
C LYS A 262 25.19 -15.11 20.18
N GLN A 263 24.06 -15.74 20.50
CA GLN A 263 23.97 -16.72 21.58
C GLN A 263 24.40 -18.13 21.17
N ASN A 264 24.14 -18.53 19.91
CA ASN A 264 24.24 -19.93 19.49
C ASN A 264 25.36 -20.20 18.49
N VAL A 265 25.96 -19.17 17.89
CA VAL A 265 26.97 -19.32 16.83
C VAL A 265 28.24 -18.54 17.19
N ILE A 266 29.33 -19.27 17.41
CA ILE A 266 30.65 -18.74 17.75
C ILE A 266 31.21 -17.89 16.59
N ASP A 267 31.92 -16.81 16.91
CA ASP A 267 32.54 -15.86 15.96
C ASP A 267 31.58 -15.17 15.00
N SER A 268 30.28 -15.18 15.28
CA SER A 268 29.26 -14.54 14.44
C SER A 268 29.16 -13.02 14.61
N ASP A 269 30.00 -12.39 15.46
CA ASP A 269 29.92 -10.99 15.86
C ASP A 269 29.89 -10.00 14.68
N ALA A 270 30.76 -10.18 13.68
CA ALA A 270 30.76 -9.33 12.48
C ALA A 270 29.43 -9.43 11.71
N THR A 271 28.91 -10.65 11.55
CA THR A 271 27.63 -10.87 10.87
C THR A 271 26.48 -10.24 11.65
N VAL A 272 26.46 -10.37 12.98
CA VAL A 272 25.49 -9.71 13.87
C VAL A 272 25.52 -8.20 13.70
N VAL A 273 26.72 -7.60 13.66
CA VAL A 273 26.88 -6.15 13.46
C VAL A 273 26.41 -5.72 12.06
N TYR A 274 26.74 -6.48 11.02
CA TYR A 274 26.29 -6.23 9.65
C TYR A 274 24.76 -6.24 9.53
N LEU A 275 24.11 -7.24 10.14
CA LEU A 275 22.65 -7.35 10.18
C LEU A 275 22.02 -6.21 10.98
N LYS A 276 22.63 -5.81 12.10
CA LYS A 276 22.18 -4.66 12.91
C LYS A 276 22.22 -3.35 12.12
N ILE A 277 23.31 -3.09 11.39
CA ILE A 277 23.45 -1.88 10.55
C ILE A 277 22.40 -1.88 9.44
N THR A 278 22.21 -3.02 8.78
CA THR A 278 21.20 -3.18 7.73
C THR A 278 19.80 -2.95 8.27
N ARG A 279 19.49 -3.49 9.46
CA ARG A 279 18.23 -3.24 10.17
C ARG A 279 18.03 -1.77 10.49
N TYR A 280 19.06 -1.10 11.02
CA TYR A 280 18.98 0.31 11.40
C TYR A 280 18.72 1.21 10.18
N ILE A 281 19.39 0.95 9.06
CA ILE A 281 19.14 1.65 7.79
C ILE A 281 17.69 1.43 7.37
N LEU A 282 17.22 0.19 7.35
CA LEU A 282 15.85 -0.14 6.94
C LEU A 282 14.80 0.53 7.84
N GLU A 283 14.87 0.27 9.14
CA GLU A 283 13.91 0.77 10.13
C GLU A 283 13.86 2.30 10.16
N SER A 284 14.96 3.01 9.85
CA SER A 284 14.99 4.48 9.84
C SER A 284 13.96 5.09 8.88
N PHE A 285 13.61 4.39 7.79
CA PHE A 285 12.59 4.84 6.84
C PHE A 285 11.28 4.04 6.91
N THR A 286 11.30 2.75 7.24
CA THR A 286 10.11 1.89 7.10
C THR A 286 9.31 1.69 8.39
N ASP A 287 9.95 1.68 9.55
CA ASP A 287 9.28 1.42 10.83
C ASP A 287 8.43 2.63 11.19
N LYS A 288 7.11 2.48 11.32
CA LYS A 288 6.18 3.59 11.61
C LYS A 288 6.12 3.96 13.10
N ASN A 289 6.62 3.11 13.98
CA ASN A 289 6.45 3.23 15.43
C ASN A 289 7.61 3.93 16.15
N ILE A 290 8.59 4.46 15.39
CA ILE A 290 9.76 5.13 15.96
C ILE A 290 9.75 6.64 15.71
N SER A 291 10.22 7.38 16.71
CA SER A 291 10.34 8.84 16.66
C SER A 291 11.41 9.31 15.68
N ALA A 292 11.30 10.55 15.21
CA ALA A 292 12.27 11.19 14.33
C ALA A 292 13.71 11.12 14.88
N GLN A 293 13.88 11.36 16.19
CA GLN A 293 15.19 11.25 16.86
C GLN A 293 15.78 9.83 16.77
N LYS A 294 14.96 8.79 17.00
CA LYS A 294 15.40 7.40 16.89
C LYS A 294 15.78 7.05 15.45
N ARG A 295 15.08 7.60 14.45
CA ARG A 295 15.42 7.40 13.03
C ARG A 295 16.79 8.00 12.70
N ILE A 296 17.04 9.25 13.11
CA ILE A 296 18.34 9.91 12.96
C ILE A 296 19.42 9.06 13.61
N TYR A 297 19.23 8.66 14.88
CA TYR A 297 20.21 7.84 15.59
C TYR A 297 20.54 6.56 14.82
N LYS A 298 19.54 5.81 14.36
CA LYS A 298 19.74 4.53 13.64
C LYS A 298 20.57 4.73 12.37
N ILE A 299 20.20 5.67 11.50
CA ILE A 299 20.91 5.85 10.23
C ILE A 299 22.30 6.47 10.41
N TRP A 300 22.46 7.42 11.33
CA TRP A 300 23.77 8.04 11.59
C TRP A 300 24.73 7.12 12.32
N PHE A 301 24.23 6.26 13.21
CA PHE A 301 25.01 5.17 13.77
C PHE A 301 25.55 4.26 12.66
N SER A 302 24.69 3.89 11.70
CA SER A 302 25.09 3.07 10.56
C SER A 302 26.16 3.75 9.69
N ILE A 303 26.01 5.05 9.41
CA ILE A 303 27.02 5.82 8.66
C ILE A 303 28.35 5.91 9.41
N LEU A 304 28.32 6.21 10.70
CA LEU A 304 29.52 6.27 11.53
C LEU A 304 30.28 4.95 11.50
N PHE A 305 29.56 3.84 11.68
CA PHE A 305 30.16 2.52 11.60
C PHE A 305 30.77 2.26 10.21
N LEU A 306 30.02 2.53 9.13
CA LEU A 306 30.49 2.30 7.76
C LEU A 306 31.74 3.11 7.43
N LYS A 307 31.83 4.35 7.92
CA LYS A 307 33.03 5.19 7.77
C LYS A 307 34.23 4.64 8.52
N ILE A 308 34.05 4.23 9.78
CA ILE A 308 35.11 3.60 10.58
C ILE A 308 35.59 2.32 9.90
N TRP A 309 34.65 1.50 9.40
CA TRP A 309 34.97 0.26 8.69
C TRP A 309 35.76 0.54 7.40
N LYS A 310 35.29 1.47 6.58
CA LYS A 310 35.98 1.88 5.34
C LYS A 310 37.37 2.45 5.61
N TYR A 311 37.52 3.31 6.63
CA TYR A 311 38.80 3.87 7.02
C TYR A 311 39.76 2.77 7.50
N TRP A 312 39.29 1.86 8.35
CA TRP A 312 40.10 0.74 8.82
C TRP A 312 40.58 -0.15 7.65
N LEU A 313 39.72 -0.44 6.68
CA LEU A 313 40.10 -1.18 5.47
C LEU A 313 41.18 -0.45 4.67
N ALA A 314 41.08 0.87 4.53
CA ALA A 314 42.06 1.68 3.79
C ALA A 314 43.46 1.71 4.44
N GLN A 315 43.59 1.32 5.71
CA GLN A 315 44.87 1.23 6.44
C GLN A 315 45.48 -0.17 6.38
N LYS A 316 44.92 -1.10 5.60
CA LYS A 316 45.37 -2.49 5.50
C LYS A 316 45.80 -2.81 4.07
N ASP A 317 46.96 -3.46 3.95
CA ASP A 317 47.49 -3.87 2.64
C ASP A 317 46.77 -5.10 2.06
N ASP A 318 46.20 -5.95 2.93
CA ASP A 318 45.56 -7.21 2.54
C ASP A 318 44.15 -7.04 1.94
N TYR A 319 43.56 -5.85 2.04
CA TYR A 319 42.16 -5.61 1.65
C TYR A 319 42.00 -4.36 0.80
N SER A 320 41.08 -4.42 -0.18
CA SER A 320 40.70 -3.28 -0.98
C SER A 320 39.30 -2.77 -0.61
N THR A 321 39.11 -1.46 -0.56
CA THR A 321 37.78 -0.88 -0.27
C THR A 321 36.75 -1.15 -1.40
N SER A 322 37.20 -1.49 -2.61
CA SER A 322 36.34 -1.87 -3.73
C SER A 322 35.77 -3.29 -3.60
N GLU A 323 36.56 -4.22 -3.07
CA GLU A 323 36.20 -5.64 -3.03
C GLU A 323 35.72 -6.06 -1.65
N ASN A 324 36.33 -5.54 -0.59
CA ASN A 324 36.10 -5.98 0.78
C ASN A 324 35.11 -5.13 1.59
N PHE A 325 34.42 -4.20 0.94
CA PHE A 325 33.41 -3.34 1.54
C PHE A 325 32.05 -3.49 0.85
N ILE A 326 31.03 -2.80 1.36
CA ILE A 326 29.79 -2.58 0.60
C ILE A 326 30.11 -1.76 -0.65
N THR A 327 29.31 -1.91 -1.70
CA THR A 327 29.58 -1.19 -2.95
C THR A 327 29.56 0.32 -2.72
N ASN A 328 30.44 1.07 -3.39
CA ASN A 328 30.50 2.53 -3.24
C ASN A 328 29.16 3.19 -3.59
N ASN A 329 28.42 2.65 -4.56
CA ASN A 329 27.06 3.08 -4.87
C ASN A 329 26.12 2.91 -3.65
N CYS A 330 26.10 1.73 -3.02
CA CYS A 330 25.28 1.48 -1.83
C CYS A 330 25.67 2.39 -0.66
N TYR A 331 26.97 2.56 -0.39
CA TYR A 331 27.46 3.50 0.63
C TYR A 331 26.94 4.93 0.38
N ASN A 332 27.07 5.43 -0.85
CA ASN A 332 26.60 6.76 -1.23
C ASN A 332 25.07 6.91 -1.09
N CYS A 333 24.28 5.87 -1.37
CA CYS A 333 22.84 5.89 -1.16
C CYS A 333 22.48 6.01 0.33
N ILE A 334 23.15 5.25 1.20
CA ILE A 334 22.93 5.30 2.66
C ILE A 334 23.30 6.69 3.18
N GLU A 335 24.44 7.22 2.71
CA GLU A 335 24.92 8.54 3.09
C GLU A 335 23.90 9.61 2.70
N LEU A 336 23.46 9.62 1.44
CA LEU A 336 22.42 10.52 0.95
C LEU A 336 21.14 10.47 1.79
N ASN A 337 20.68 9.29 2.16
CA ASN A 337 19.50 9.12 3.01
C ASN A 337 19.69 9.69 4.41
N ALA A 338 20.87 9.54 5.01
CA ALA A 338 21.17 10.09 6.34
C ALA A 338 21.04 11.63 6.35
N TYR A 339 21.52 12.28 5.29
CA TYR A 339 21.38 13.72 5.09
C TYR A 339 19.95 14.14 4.74
N GLY A 340 19.33 13.44 3.80
CA GLY A 340 17.95 13.71 3.37
C GLY A 340 16.97 13.64 4.54
N LEU A 341 17.19 12.74 5.50
CA LEU A 341 16.35 12.62 6.70
C LEU A 341 16.46 13.84 7.63
N ILE A 342 17.67 14.40 7.82
CA ILE A 342 17.86 15.63 8.60
C ILE A 342 17.17 16.81 7.93
N LEU A 343 17.39 16.96 6.61
CA LEU A 343 16.78 18.03 5.82
C LEU A 343 15.25 17.95 5.86
N LEU A 344 14.70 16.73 5.79
CA LEU A 344 13.27 16.49 5.86
C LEU A 344 12.70 16.92 7.22
N ILE A 345 13.31 16.50 8.32
CA ILE A 345 12.85 16.86 9.67
C ILE A 345 12.93 18.38 9.86
N ARG A 346 14.02 19.00 9.43
CA ARG A 346 14.20 20.45 9.52
C ARG A 346 13.14 21.19 8.72
N LYS A 347 12.86 20.74 7.50
CA LYS A 347 11.85 21.36 6.63
C LYS A 347 10.45 21.26 7.23
N MET A 348 10.06 20.08 7.70
CA MET A 348 8.74 19.89 8.32
C MET A 348 8.57 20.74 9.58
N LYS A 349 9.66 20.96 10.34
CA LYS A 349 9.65 21.87 11.49
C LYS A 349 9.58 23.36 11.11
N GLN A 350 10.26 23.77 10.04
CA GLN A 350 10.19 25.16 9.56
C GLN A 350 8.80 25.53 9.05
N GLU A 351 8.07 24.54 8.52
CA GLU A 351 6.74 24.73 7.95
C GLU A 351 5.60 24.40 8.93
N ASP A 352 5.91 24.09 10.19
CA ASP A 352 4.95 23.67 11.23
C ASP A 352 4.03 22.52 10.80
N ASN A 353 4.57 21.58 10.00
CA ASN A 353 3.82 20.48 9.38
C ASN A 353 4.41 19.12 9.80
N GLU A 354 4.52 18.86 11.11
CA GLU A 354 5.08 17.59 11.62
C GLU A 354 4.27 16.36 11.19
N ASP A 355 2.96 16.51 10.94
CA ASP A 355 2.07 15.43 10.46
C ASP A 355 2.46 14.90 9.07
N LEU A 356 3.16 15.69 8.26
CA LEU A 356 3.64 15.28 6.94
C LEU A 356 4.98 14.52 6.98
N PHE A 357 5.55 14.31 8.17
CA PHE A 357 6.78 13.52 8.33
C PHE A 357 6.51 12.02 8.17
N MET A 358 6.48 11.56 6.92
CA MET A 358 6.18 10.17 6.55
C MET A 358 7.29 9.55 5.69
N PRO A 359 8.49 9.29 6.26
CA PRO A 359 9.64 8.79 5.49
C PRO A 359 9.38 7.44 4.80
N TRP A 360 8.42 6.64 5.27
CA TRP A 360 8.02 5.38 4.64
C TRP A 360 7.31 5.55 3.28
N PHE A 361 6.94 6.77 2.89
CA PHE A 361 6.45 7.06 1.54
C PHE A 361 7.57 7.51 0.58
N MET A 362 8.79 7.71 1.06
CA MET A 362 9.93 8.19 0.28
C MET A 362 10.76 7.02 -0.29
N ASN A 363 10.05 6.04 -0.85
CA ASN A 363 10.61 4.88 -1.53
C ASN A 363 9.84 4.63 -2.84
N SER A 364 10.26 3.63 -3.62
CA SER A 364 9.60 3.30 -4.88
C SER A 364 8.35 2.42 -4.73
N GLN A 365 7.92 2.05 -3.51
CA GLN A 365 6.83 1.09 -3.30
C GLN A 365 5.50 1.54 -3.91
N THR A 366 5.21 2.84 -3.90
CA THR A 366 4.00 3.37 -4.55
C THR A 366 4.01 3.08 -6.05
N ARG A 367 5.18 3.13 -6.69
CA ARG A 367 5.38 2.82 -8.10
C ARG A 367 5.39 1.32 -8.37
N GLU A 368 6.08 0.53 -7.54
CA GLU A 368 6.03 -0.93 -7.64
C GLU A 368 4.59 -1.44 -7.49
N LYS A 369 3.79 -0.83 -6.60
CA LYS A 369 2.36 -1.12 -6.46
C LYS A 369 1.61 -0.79 -7.76
N LEU A 370 1.88 0.34 -8.40
CA LEU A 370 1.29 0.69 -9.70
C LEU A 370 1.66 -0.33 -10.78
N PHE A 371 2.93 -0.69 -10.91
CA PHE A 371 3.39 -1.70 -11.88
C PHE A 371 2.80 -3.08 -11.60
N ARG A 372 2.69 -3.48 -10.32
CA ARG A 372 2.02 -4.72 -9.93
C ARG A 372 0.55 -4.69 -10.33
N THR A 373 -0.15 -3.59 -10.08
CA THR A 373 -1.55 -3.42 -10.52
C THR A 373 -1.67 -3.50 -12.04
N LEU A 374 -0.77 -2.85 -12.78
CA LEU A 374 -0.73 -2.95 -14.24
C LEU A 374 -0.53 -4.40 -14.71
N ARG A 375 0.36 -5.17 -14.08
CA ARG A 375 0.61 -6.60 -14.38
C ARG A 375 -0.58 -7.48 -14.00
N LEU A 376 -1.32 -7.16 -12.95
CA LEU A 376 -2.53 -7.89 -12.53
C LEU A 376 -3.70 -7.70 -13.51
N MET A 377 -3.72 -6.59 -14.26
CA MET A 377 -4.78 -6.29 -15.24
C MET A 377 -4.62 -7.06 -16.58
N THR A 378 -3.94 -8.20 -16.58
CA THR A 378 -3.87 -9.10 -17.74
C THR A 378 -5.17 -9.88 -17.91
N THR A 379 -5.45 -10.28 -19.15
CA THR A 379 -6.64 -11.08 -19.45
C THR A 379 -6.51 -12.49 -18.85
N ALA A 380 -7.64 -13.06 -18.42
CA ALA A 380 -7.69 -14.48 -18.08
C ALA A 380 -7.06 -15.29 -19.24
N PHE A 381 -6.17 -16.23 -18.89
CA PHE A 381 -5.36 -17.05 -19.81
C PHE A 381 -4.09 -16.41 -20.41
N SER A 382 -3.70 -15.20 -19.99
CA SER A 382 -2.41 -14.62 -20.37
C SER A 382 -1.48 -14.51 -19.16
N THR A 383 -0.43 -15.32 -19.15
CA THR A 383 0.72 -15.19 -18.24
C THR A 383 1.72 -14.14 -18.72
N VAL A 384 1.39 -13.40 -19.78
CA VAL A 384 2.28 -12.38 -20.34
C VAL A 384 2.33 -11.20 -19.36
N VAL A 385 3.36 -11.20 -18.53
CA VAL A 385 3.69 -10.12 -17.59
C VAL A 385 4.10 -8.84 -18.34
N ASN A 386 4.53 -9.01 -19.59
CA ASN A 386 4.92 -7.94 -20.49
C ASN A 386 3.70 -7.33 -21.19
N PHE A 387 3.72 -6.03 -21.38
CA PHE A 387 2.65 -5.29 -22.02
C PHE A 387 3.26 -4.23 -22.95
N THR A 388 2.56 -3.92 -24.03
CA THR A 388 2.99 -2.82 -24.91
C THR A 388 2.72 -1.48 -24.22
N MET A 389 3.38 -0.41 -24.66
CA MET A 389 3.08 0.94 -24.15
C MET A 389 1.61 1.32 -24.36
N LEU A 390 1.01 0.88 -25.47
CA LEU A 390 -0.42 1.05 -25.74
C LEU A 390 -1.30 0.34 -24.70
N ASP A 391 -0.88 -0.84 -24.22
CA ASP A 391 -1.59 -1.55 -23.16
C ASP A 391 -1.47 -0.86 -21.81
N VAL A 392 -0.33 -0.24 -21.50
CA VAL A 392 -0.18 0.60 -20.28
C VAL A 392 -1.17 1.74 -20.32
N VAL A 393 -1.17 2.52 -21.41
CA VAL A 393 -2.09 3.64 -21.65
C VAL A 393 -3.56 3.22 -21.46
N ARG A 394 -3.95 2.08 -22.03
CA ARG A 394 -5.31 1.53 -21.87
C ARG A 394 -5.63 1.04 -20.46
N ARG A 395 -4.63 0.65 -19.67
CA ARG A 395 -4.81 0.20 -18.27
C ARG A 395 -4.82 1.39 -17.31
N LEU A 396 -4.13 2.49 -17.62
CA LEU A 396 -4.12 3.70 -16.78
C LEU A 396 -5.52 4.29 -16.59
N SER A 397 -6.36 4.34 -17.64
CA SER A 397 -7.75 4.80 -17.50
C SER A 397 -8.56 3.92 -16.54
N ARG A 398 -8.30 2.60 -16.56
CA ARG A 398 -8.93 1.61 -15.67
C ARG A 398 -8.45 1.77 -14.22
N ILE A 399 -7.17 2.07 -14.02
CA ILE A 399 -6.60 2.35 -12.70
C ILE A 399 -7.17 3.64 -12.13
N ASN A 400 -7.27 4.70 -12.94
CA ASN A 400 -7.82 5.97 -12.48
C ASN A 400 -9.27 5.80 -12.00
N PHE A 401 -10.07 5.08 -12.79
CA PHE A 401 -11.42 4.69 -12.43
C PHE A 401 -11.51 3.92 -11.09
N LEU A 402 -10.61 2.96 -10.86
CA LEU A 402 -10.56 2.21 -9.59
C LEU A 402 -10.14 3.10 -8.42
N ASN A 403 -9.21 4.02 -8.62
CA ASN A 403 -8.74 4.94 -7.59
C ASN A 403 -9.84 5.92 -7.18
N GLU A 404 -10.57 6.50 -8.13
CA GLU A 404 -11.73 7.35 -7.89
C GLU A 404 -12.78 6.60 -7.05
N ALA A 405 -13.18 5.41 -7.50
CA ALA A 405 -14.15 4.57 -6.79
C ALA A 405 -13.71 4.21 -5.36
N THR A 406 -12.41 3.93 -5.15
CA THR A 406 -11.87 3.58 -3.82
C THR A 406 -11.80 4.79 -2.88
N THR A 407 -11.49 5.96 -3.42
CA THR A 407 -11.34 7.21 -2.64
C THR A 407 -12.68 7.68 -2.10
N ASP A 408 -13.73 7.67 -2.93
CA ASP A 408 -15.11 8.01 -2.54
C ASP A 408 -15.65 7.12 -1.42
N LEU A 409 -15.12 5.90 -1.33
CA LEU A 409 -15.47 4.94 -0.30
C LEU A 409 -14.73 5.17 1.01
N SER A 410 -13.46 5.55 0.96
CA SER A 410 -12.60 5.73 2.14
C SER A 410 -13.06 6.84 3.10
N THR A 411 -13.74 7.88 2.59
CA THR A 411 -14.30 8.99 3.38
C THR A 411 -15.50 8.61 4.25
N TYR A 412 -16.13 7.44 4.06
CA TYR A 412 -17.28 6.97 4.86
C TYR A 412 -16.92 6.24 6.15
N LEU A 413 -15.81 5.51 6.15
CA LEU A 413 -15.57 4.45 7.13
C LEU A 413 -15.29 4.88 8.57
N PRO A 414 -14.61 6.01 8.87
CA PRO A 414 -14.20 6.32 10.24
C PRO A 414 -15.37 6.52 11.23
N LYS A 415 -16.58 6.78 10.76
CA LYS A 415 -17.76 7.06 11.61
C LYS A 415 -18.68 5.84 11.83
N CYS A 416 -18.35 4.70 11.22
CA CYS A 416 -19.19 3.50 11.20
C CYS A 416 -18.61 2.36 12.05
N ILE A 417 -17.54 2.63 12.82
CA ILE A 417 -16.87 1.64 13.68
C ILE A 417 -16.88 2.15 15.11
N GLU A 418 -17.51 1.39 16.00
CA GLU A 418 -17.41 1.58 17.44
C GLU A 418 -16.31 0.68 17.98
N TYR A 419 -15.37 1.29 18.71
CA TYR A 419 -14.27 0.59 19.35
C TYR A 419 -14.61 0.38 20.82
N LEU A 420 -14.66 -0.88 21.25
CA LEU A 420 -14.95 -1.20 22.64
C LEU A 420 -13.66 -1.59 23.35
N MET A 421 -13.07 -0.63 24.06
CA MET A 421 -11.99 -0.92 24.99
C MET A 421 -12.54 -1.19 26.38
N VAL A 422 -12.43 -2.43 26.86
CA VAL A 422 -12.41 -2.68 28.29
C VAL A 422 -10.99 -2.40 28.77
N LYS A 423 -10.79 -1.30 29.52
CA LYS A 423 -9.49 -0.99 30.14
C LYS A 423 -9.19 -2.01 31.25
N LYS A 424 -8.64 -3.15 30.86
CA LYS A 424 -7.85 -4.02 31.75
C LYS A 424 -6.45 -4.14 31.16
N SER A 425 -5.45 -3.99 32.02
CA SER A 425 -4.04 -4.02 31.66
C SER A 425 -3.62 -5.46 31.32
N PHE A 426 -3.63 -5.81 30.04
CA PHE A 426 -3.02 -7.05 29.55
C PHE A 426 -1.70 -6.76 28.84
N PRO A 427 -0.58 -7.42 29.24
CA PRO A 427 0.77 -7.07 28.82
C PRO A 427 1.26 -7.69 27.49
N ASP A 428 0.43 -8.38 26.69
CA ASP A 428 0.86 -9.01 25.44
C ASP A 428 -0.13 -8.92 24.26
N LYS A 429 0.37 -9.29 23.07
CA LYS A 429 -0.21 -9.18 21.72
C LYS A 429 -1.70 -9.58 21.64
N ARG A 430 -2.54 -8.64 21.22
CA ARG A 430 -4.01 -8.79 21.24
C ARG A 430 -4.55 -9.22 19.90
N SER A 431 -5.18 -10.39 19.83
CA SER A 431 -5.94 -10.78 18.64
C SER A 431 -7.13 -9.84 18.44
N VAL A 432 -7.36 -9.46 17.18
CA VAL A 432 -8.45 -8.57 16.79
C VAL A 432 -9.70 -9.38 16.46
N ILE A 433 -10.82 -9.05 17.09
CA ILE A 433 -12.13 -9.64 16.82
C ILE A 433 -13.04 -8.57 16.21
N TYR A 434 -13.49 -8.83 14.99
CA TYR A 434 -14.42 -7.99 14.27
C TYR A 434 -15.83 -8.58 14.33
N LEU A 435 -16.75 -7.87 14.98
CA LEU A 435 -18.16 -8.25 15.13
C LEU A 435 -19.05 -7.47 14.16
N GLN A 436 -19.79 -8.19 13.33
CA GLN A 436 -20.75 -7.62 12.38
C GLN A 436 -22.18 -8.01 12.76
N HIS A 437 -23.02 -6.99 13.01
CA HIS A 437 -24.44 -7.16 13.32
C HIS A 437 -25.25 -7.68 12.12
N GLY A 438 -26.47 -8.16 12.43
CA GLY A 438 -27.40 -8.73 11.45
C GLY A 438 -28.40 -7.75 10.82
N ILE A 439 -29.47 -8.31 10.26
CA ILE A 439 -30.54 -7.54 9.61
C ILE A 439 -31.26 -6.63 10.60
N LEU A 440 -31.48 -5.37 10.21
CA LEU A 440 -32.19 -4.36 11.03
C LEU A 440 -31.59 -4.19 12.44
N ALA A 441 -30.32 -4.58 12.60
CA ALA A 441 -29.60 -4.55 13.86
C ALA A 441 -28.52 -3.45 13.87
N SER A 442 -27.75 -3.39 14.96
CA SER A 442 -26.59 -2.52 15.09
C SER A 442 -25.51 -3.16 15.96
N SER A 443 -24.36 -2.49 16.09
CA SER A 443 -23.30 -2.86 17.05
C SER A 443 -23.84 -3.07 18.47
N ALA A 444 -24.92 -2.39 18.84
CA ALA A 444 -25.56 -2.49 20.15
C ALA A 444 -25.94 -3.93 20.52
N ASP A 445 -26.33 -4.78 19.57
CA ASP A 445 -26.76 -6.17 19.83
C ASP A 445 -25.70 -7.00 20.57
N TRP A 446 -24.43 -6.67 20.38
CA TRP A 446 -23.31 -7.37 20.98
C TRP A 446 -23.06 -6.97 22.44
N VAL A 447 -23.64 -5.86 22.88
CA VAL A 447 -23.42 -5.21 24.18
C VAL A 447 -24.70 -4.92 24.97
N LEU A 448 -25.86 -5.08 24.34
CA LEU A 448 -27.18 -4.88 24.95
C LEU A 448 -27.46 -5.83 26.13
N PRO A 449 -27.06 -7.12 26.08
CA PRO A 449 -27.16 -7.98 27.26
C PRO A 449 -26.21 -7.50 28.37
N ASP A 450 -26.53 -7.81 29.63
CA ASP A 450 -25.70 -7.53 30.82
C ASP A 450 -24.20 -7.76 30.55
N PRO A 451 -23.26 -6.98 31.14
CA PRO A 451 -21.82 -7.14 30.90
C PRO A 451 -21.27 -8.57 31.03
N ARG A 452 -21.92 -9.44 31.82
CA ARG A 452 -21.54 -10.86 31.96
C ARG A 452 -22.09 -11.77 30.85
N LYS A 453 -23.02 -11.27 30.04
CA LYS A 453 -23.77 -12.02 29.01
C LYS A 453 -23.60 -11.44 27.60
N GLY A 454 -23.24 -10.16 27.48
CA GLY A 454 -23.01 -9.53 26.17
C GLY A 454 -21.78 -10.13 25.50
N PHE A 455 -21.94 -10.66 24.30
CA PHE A 455 -20.89 -11.40 23.62
C PHE A 455 -19.65 -10.55 23.33
N ALA A 456 -19.75 -9.24 23.16
CA ALA A 456 -18.58 -8.37 22.98
C ALA A 456 -17.73 -8.25 24.26
N TYR A 457 -18.35 -8.35 25.45
CA TYR A 457 -17.65 -8.22 26.73
C TYR A 457 -16.79 -9.43 27.04
N ILE A 458 -17.24 -10.63 26.67
CA ILE A 458 -16.53 -11.89 26.93
C ILE A 458 -15.09 -11.87 26.35
N PRO A 459 -14.87 -11.71 25.04
CA PRO A 459 -13.51 -11.66 24.49
C PRO A 459 -12.75 -10.40 24.91
N ALA A 460 -13.43 -9.28 25.17
CA ALA A 460 -12.77 -8.08 25.68
C ALA A 460 -12.20 -8.31 27.10
N ASP A 461 -12.91 -9.05 27.96
CA ASP A 461 -12.45 -9.47 29.28
C ASP A 461 -11.28 -10.46 29.21
N PHE A 462 -11.19 -11.25 28.13
CA PHE A 462 -10.04 -12.11 27.83
C PHE A 462 -8.88 -11.36 27.14
N GLY A 463 -8.97 -10.03 26.98
CA GLY A 463 -7.88 -9.20 26.49
C GLY A 463 -7.81 -9.05 24.97
N HIS A 464 -8.87 -9.41 24.23
CA HIS A 464 -8.95 -9.18 22.78
C HIS A 464 -9.40 -7.76 22.44
N ASP A 465 -8.91 -7.26 21.30
CA ASP A 465 -9.38 -5.99 20.74
C ASP A 465 -10.68 -6.25 19.97
N VAL A 466 -11.81 -5.84 20.56
CA VAL A 466 -13.15 -6.07 19.99
C VAL A 466 -13.61 -4.83 19.25
N LEU A 467 -13.79 -4.97 17.93
CA LEU A 467 -14.31 -3.93 17.05
C LEU A 467 -15.68 -4.31 16.55
N MET A 468 -16.61 -3.38 16.63
CA MET A 468 -17.98 -3.57 16.17
C MET A 468 -18.26 -2.52 15.10
N SER A 469 -18.71 -2.96 13.93
CA SER A 469 -19.12 -2.03 12.87
C SER A 469 -20.63 -1.84 12.86
N ASN A 470 -21.05 -0.75 12.25
CA ASN A 470 -22.41 -0.45 11.87
C ASN A 470 -22.45 -0.24 10.35
N VAL A 471 -23.26 -1.02 9.64
CA VAL A 471 -23.41 -0.85 8.18
C VAL A 471 -24.29 0.36 7.87
N ARG A 472 -24.18 0.89 6.65
CA ARG A 472 -24.94 2.07 6.23
C ARG A 472 -26.44 1.91 6.47
N GLY A 473 -27.07 3.01 6.87
CA GLY A 473 -28.51 3.10 7.13
C GLY A 473 -28.96 2.63 8.51
N THR A 474 -28.09 1.98 9.30
CA THR A 474 -28.36 1.73 10.72
C THR A 474 -28.34 3.04 11.51
N ARG A 475 -28.93 3.05 12.72
CA ARG A 475 -29.01 4.24 13.60
C ARG A 475 -27.68 4.98 13.75
N TYR A 476 -26.56 4.25 13.82
CA TYR A 476 -25.23 4.81 14.05
C TYR A 476 -24.46 5.17 12.76
N SER A 477 -24.97 4.76 11.58
CA SER A 477 -24.28 4.92 10.30
C SER A 477 -25.18 5.57 9.23
N ARG A 478 -25.77 6.73 9.57
CA ARG A 478 -26.64 7.54 8.67
C ARG A 478 -25.96 8.75 8.01
N LYS A 479 -24.66 8.96 8.24
CA LYS A 479 -23.94 10.12 7.67
C LYS A 479 -23.41 9.80 6.27
N HIS A 480 -23.52 10.78 5.37
CA HIS A 480 -23.06 10.69 3.98
C HIS A 480 -22.38 12.03 3.61
N THR A 481 -21.30 11.99 2.84
CA THR A 481 -20.48 13.16 2.46
C THR A 481 -21.27 14.20 1.68
N TYR A 482 -22.15 13.72 0.79
CA TYR A 482 -22.91 14.59 -0.14
C TYR A 482 -24.43 14.46 -0.01
N LEU A 483 -24.92 13.41 0.65
CA LEU A 483 -26.35 13.12 0.71
C LEU A 483 -26.80 13.28 2.16
N ASP A 484 -28.03 13.74 2.34
CA ASP A 484 -28.65 13.84 3.63
C ASP A 484 -29.74 12.76 3.68
N PRO A 485 -29.80 11.94 4.74
CA PRO A 485 -30.73 10.81 4.79
C PRO A 485 -32.20 11.23 4.77
N GLU A 486 -32.51 12.50 5.07
CA GLU A 486 -33.86 13.07 5.00
C GLU A 486 -34.06 13.87 3.70
N ARG A 487 -33.18 14.82 3.39
CA ARG A 487 -33.33 15.69 2.19
C ARG A 487 -33.05 14.97 0.88
N HIS A 488 -32.18 13.98 0.89
CA HIS A 488 -31.76 13.19 -0.27
C HIS A 488 -32.13 11.71 -0.10
N SER A 489 -33.25 11.45 0.60
CA SER A 489 -33.68 10.12 1.05
C SER A 489 -33.61 9.04 -0.03
N LEU A 490 -34.18 9.28 -1.22
CA LEU A 490 -34.19 8.29 -2.32
C LEU A 490 -32.78 7.86 -2.75
N GLN A 491 -31.82 8.78 -2.76
CA GLN A 491 -30.43 8.50 -3.18
C GLN A 491 -29.61 7.94 -2.02
N PHE A 492 -29.88 8.39 -0.79
CA PHE A 492 -29.19 7.91 0.42
C PHE A 492 -29.54 6.44 0.73
N TRP A 493 -30.81 6.06 0.58
CA TRP A 493 -31.32 4.71 0.87
C TRP A 493 -31.22 3.74 -0.32
N ASP A 494 -30.67 4.16 -1.46
CA ASP A 494 -30.39 3.32 -2.63
C ASP A 494 -29.16 2.43 -2.41
N PHE A 495 -29.30 1.44 -1.54
CA PHE A 495 -28.30 0.41 -1.33
C PHE A 495 -28.96 -0.89 -0.86
N SER A 496 -28.23 -1.97 -1.00
CA SER A 496 -28.63 -3.28 -0.54
C SER A 496 -27.50 -3.98 0.22
N TRP A 497 -27.80 -5.19 0.63
CA TRP A 497 -26.88 -6.20 1.12
C TRP A 497 -25.66 -6.41 0.22
N HIS A 498 -25.83 -6.21 -1.08
CA HIS A 498 -24.74 -6.34 -2.05
C HIS A 498 -23.64 -5.33 -1.77
N GLU A 499 -23.97 -4.04 -1.67
CA GLU A 499 -23.03 -2.97 -1.35
C GLU A 499 -22.42 -3.19 0.04
N ILE A 500 -23.21 -3.69 0.99
CA ILE A 500 -22.66 -4.05 2.31
C ILE A 500 -21.58 -5.14 2.17
N GLY A 501 -21.85 -6.22 1.44
CA GLY A 501 -20.94 -7.37 1.32
C GLY A 501 -19.71 -7.12 0.43
N VAL A 502 -19.87 -6.47 -0.71
CA VAL A 502 -18.76 -6.27 -1.67
C VAL A 502 -17.93 -5.03 -1.38
N ILE A 503 -18.48 -4.08 -0.63
CA ILE A 503 -17.86 -2.78 -0.41
C ILE A 503 -17.64 -2.53 1.08
N HIS A 504 -18.67 -2.61 1.92
CA HIS A 504 -18.53 -2.25 3.33
C HIS A 504 -17.64 -3.22 4.10
N ILE A 505 -17.91 -4.53 4.05
CA ILE A 505 -17.17 -5.52 4.82
C ILE A 505 -15.67 -5.56 4.47
N PRO A 506 -15.26 -5.62 3.19
CA PRO A 506 -13.83 -5.62 2.85
C PRO A 506 -13.13 -4.34 3.29
N THR A 507 -13.80 -3.20 3.15
CA THR A 507 -13.20 -1.91 3.50
C THR A 507 -13.09 -1.75 5.02
N MET A 508 -14.05 -2.26 5.80
CA MET A 508 -13.97 -2.34 7.26
C MET A 508 -12.80 -3.20 7.70
N ILE A 509 -12.67 -4.41 7.13
CA ILE A 509 -11.55 -5.32 7.44
C ILE A 509 -10.22 -4.64 7.12
N TYR A 510 -10.10 -4.00 5.97
CA TYR A 510 -8.88 -3.28 5.56
C TYR A 510 -8.55 -2.14 6.54
N TYR A 511 -9.54 -1.35 6.93
CA TYR A 511 -9.36 -0.27 7.90
C TYR A 511 -8.92 -0.81 9.27
N ILE A 512 -9.56 -1.89 9.76
CA ILE A 512 -9.24 -2.50 11.06
C ILE A 512 -7.80 -3.02 11.07
N ILE A 513 -7.40 -3.77 10.04
CA ILE A 513 -6.03 -4.29 9.85
C ILE A 513 -5.02 -3.13 9.86
N ASN A 514 -5.28 -2.06 9.12
CA ASN A 514 -4.38 -0.90 9.07
C ASN A 514 -4.30 -0.13 10.40
N LYS A 515 -5.42 -0.01 11.12
CA LYS A 515 -5.47 0.74 12.38
C LYS A 515 -4.85 -0.04 13.54
N THR A 516 -5.02 -1.35 13.56
CA THR A 516 -4.50 -2.24 14.61
C THR A 516 -3.07 -2.70 14.33
N ASN A 517 -2.54 -2.49 13.12
CA ASN A 517 -1.27 -3.03 12.64
C ASN A 517 -1.19 -4.57 12.69
N GLU A 518 -2.33 -5.26 12.76
CA GLU A 518 -2.41 -6.72 12.76
C GLU A 518 -2.66 -7.28 11.36
N ASN A 519 -2.02 -8.41 11.02
CA ASN A 519 -2.11 -9.00 9.68
C ASN A 519 -3.36 -9.88 9.47
N LYS A 520 -4.07 -10.22 10.55
CA LYS A 520 -5.23 -11.12 10.54
C LYS A 520 -6.22 -10.68 11.64
N LEU A 521 -7.49 -10.97 11.44
CA LEU A 521 -8.55 -10.76 12.43
C LEU A 521 -9.52 -11.95 12.42
N PHE A 522 -10.24 -12.14 13.52
CA PHE A 522 -11.37 -13.05 13.60
C PHE A 522 -12.65 -12.31 13.22
N TYR A 523 -13.34 -12.78 12.19
CA TYR A 523 -14.61 -12.20 11.75
C TYR A 523 -15.77 -13.02 12.29
N ILE A 524 -16.62 -12.40 13.11
CA ILE A 524 -17.81 -13.04 13.70
C ILE A 524 -19.03 -12.25 13.24
N ARG A 525 -19.97 -12.95 12.62
CA ARG A 525 -21.18 -12.38 12.05
C ARG A 525 -22.40 -13.06 12.64
N ARG A 526 -23.46 -12.30 12.89
CA ARG A 526 -24.78 -12.83 13.25
C ARG A 526 -25.79 -12.49 12.15
N SER A 527 -26.48 -13.50 11.63
CA SER A 527 -27.52 -13.35 10.58
C SER A 527 -26.96 -12.84 9.23
N GLN A 528 -27.46 -11.70 8.72
CA GLN A 528 -27.05 -10.95 7.51
C GLN A 528 -25.55 -10.84 7.36
#